data_AF-A0A662AJC3-F1
#
_entry.id   AF-A0A662AJC3-F1
#
_cell.length_a   1.000
_cell.length_b   1.000
_cell.length_c   1.000
_cell.angle_alpha   90.00
_cell.angle_beta   90.00
_cell.angle_gamma   90.00
#
_symmetry.space_group_name_H-M   'P 1'
#
loop_
_entity.id
_entity.type
_entity.pdbx_description
1 polymer ?
#
loop_
_entity_poly.entity_id
_entity_poly.type
_entity_poly.pdbx_seq_one_letter_code
_entity_poly.pdbx_strand_id
1 'polypeptide(L)'
;MKSADVVARVSVLEGGRKVVEQTWQVIEQFVVPFRGEFFKTNKNEQEVEWRKRDIYDDTAVKACRRLAANLHSNLTSPNTMWFSLAFRDEDLKDDQEATEWLEESGKRTHRALQESNFNLEMAEGYTDMCSFATTTLIEEVENETDWDGINFQAVP
;
A
#
# COMPACT_ATOMS: atom_id res chain seq x y z
N MET A 1 -26.05 3.46 6.49
CA MET A 1 -25.75 2.14 7.07
C MET A 1 -25.79 2.29 8.58
N LYS A 2 -26.49 1.43 9.34
CA LYS A 2 -26.49 1.56 10.81
C LYS A 2 -25.14 1.05 11.33
N SER A 3 -24.61 1.68 12.38
CA SER A 3 -23.33 1.29 13.00
C SER A 3 -23.30 -0.20 13.38
N ALA A 4 -24.42 -0.73 13.89
CA ALA A 4 -24.58 -2.14 14.23
C ALA A 4 -24.36 -3.09 13.04
N ASP A 5 -24.80 -2.70 11.83
CA ASP A 5 -24.64 -3.52 10.62
C ASP A 5 -23.16 -3.61 10.21
N VAL A 6 -22.41 -2.51 10.40
CA VAL A 6 -20.97 -2.46 10.13
C VAL A 6 -20.23 -3.43 11.05
N VAL A 7 -20.49 -3.33 12.35
CA VAL A 7 -19.83 -4.16 13.38
C VAL A 7 -20.14 -5.64 13.15
N ALA A 8 -21.39 -5.99 12.86
CA ALA A 8 -21.77 -7.36 12.55
C ALA A 8 -21.04 -7.90 11.31
N ARG A 9 -20.93 -7.09 10.26
CA ARG A 9 -20.21 -7.46 9.03
C ARG A 9 -18.71 -7.66 9.27
N VAL A 10 -18.08 -6.76 10.03
CA VAL A 10 -16.65 -6.88 10.39
C VAL A 10 -16.41 -8.20 11.13
N SER A 11 -17.23 -8.53 12.13
CA SER A 11 -17.09 -9.78 12.90
C SER A 11 -17.19 -11.04 12.03
N VAL A 12 -18.09 -11.05 11.04
CA VAL A 12 -18.20 -12.16 10.08
C VAL A 12 -16.95 -12.28 9.21
N LEU A 13 -16.42 -11.16 8.71
CA LEU A 13 -15.22 -11.13 7.87
C LEU A 13 -13.96 -11.53 8.64
N GLU A 14 -13.82 -11.09 9.90
CA GLU A 14 -12.77 -11.53 10.81
C GLU A 14 -12.79 -13.06 11.00
N GLY A 15 -13.99 -13.64 11.14
CA GLY A 15 -14.16 -15.09 11.23
C GLY A 15 -13.60 -15.84 10.01
N GLY A 16 -13.81 -15.30 8.80
CA GLY A 16 -13.25 -15.85 7.56
C GLY A 16 -11.72 -15.68 7.45
N ARG A 17 -11.18 -14.58 7.96
CA ARG A 17 -9.74 -14.26 7.89
C ARG A 17 -8.87 -15.21 8.74
N LYS A 18 -9.40 -15.78 9.82
CA LYS A 18 -8.65 -16.68 10.73
C LYS A 18 -7.92 -17.83 10.03
N VAL A 19 -8.41 -18.29 8.87
CA VAL A 19 -7.78 -19.36 8.09
C VAL A 19 -6.40 -18.94 7.58
N VAL A 20 -6.24 -17.69 7.12
CA VAL A 20 -4.98 -17.19 6.55
C VAL A 20 -4.03 -16.61 7.61
N GLU A 21 -4.55 -16.23 8.78
CA GLU A 21 -3.76 -15.62 9.87
C GLU A 21 -2.56 -16.50 10.31
N GLN A 22 -2.73 -17.83 10.34
CA GLN A 22 -1.62 -18.75 10.64
C GLN A 22 -0.50 -18.67 9.59
N THR A 23 -0.86 -18.51 8.33
CA THR A 23 0.12 -18.34 7.24
C THR A 23 0.83 -17.00 7.35
N TRP A 24 0.09 -15.93 7.66
CA TRP A 24 0.67 -14.61 7.87
C TRP A 24 1.65 -14.58 9.06
N GLN A 25 1.38 -15.31 10.15
CA GLN A 25 2.32 -15.44 11.27
C GLN A 25 3.65 -16.08 10.84
N VAL A 26 3.60 -17.12 10.00
CA VAL A 26 4.80 -17.76 9.45
C VAL A 26 5.57 -16.80 8.52
N ILE A 27 4.85 -16.03 7.69
CA ILE A 27 5.43 -15.03 6.80
C ILE A 27 6.08 -13.88 7.59
N GLU A 28 5.43 -13.39 8.64
CA GLU A 28 6.00 -12.41 9.58
C GLU A 28 7.25 -12.97 10.29
N GLN A 29 7.28 -14.27 10.61
CA GLN A 29 8.43 -14.89 11.25
C GLN A 29 9.65 -14.99 10.32
N PHE A 30 9.46 -15.41 9.07
CA PHE A 30 10.57 -15.84 8.19
C PHE A 30 10.82 -14.95 6.96
N VAL A 31 9.87 -14.11 6.55
CA VAL A 31 9.94 -13.33 5.30
C VAL A 31 10.02 -11.82 5.57
N VAL A 32 9.16 -11.30 6.44
CA VAL A 32 9.12 -9.87 6.80
C VAL A 32 9.13 -9.69 8.34
N PRO A 33 10.25 -10.01 9.01
CA PRO A 33 10.34 -9.86 10.46
C PRO A 33 10.07 -8.42 10.89
N PHE A 34 9.32 -8.26 12.00
CA PHE A 34 8.89 -6.98 12.58
C PHE A 34 7.81 -6.23 11.79
N ARG A 35 7.36 -6.78 10.66
CA ARG A 35 6.24 -6.24 9.90
C ARG A 35 4.97 -6.91 10.36
N GLY A 36 4.15 -6.15 11.07
CA GLY A 36 2.83 -6.60 11.49
C GLY A 36 2.76 -7.34 12.81
N GLU A 37 3.14 -6.66 13.90
CA GLU A 37 2.76 -7.04 15.27
C GLU A 37 1.23 -7.02 15.53
N PHE A 38 0.39 -7.02 14.49
CA PHE A 38 -1.08 -6.95 14.57
C PHE A 38 -1.70 -8.10 15.38
N PHE A 39 -1.06 -9.27 15.42
CA PHE A 39 -1.62 -10.48 16.01
C PHE A 39 -1.00 -10.87 17.37
N LYS A 40 0.01 -10.12 17.85
CA LYS A 40 0.62 -10.37 19.16
C LYS A 40 0.06 -9.40 20.18
N THR A 41 -0.74 -9.91 21.12
CA THR A 41 -1.10 -9.14 22.31
C THR A 41 0.11 -9.10 23.23
N ASN A 42 0.99 -8.11 23.08
CA ASN A 42 2.10 -7.91 24.01
C ASN A 42 1.50 -7.51 25.37
N LYS A 43 1.51 -8.43 26.34
CA LYS A 43 0.95 -8.20 27.67
C LYS A 43 1.91 -7.46 28.60
N ASN A 44 3.20 -7.39 28.24
CA ASN A 44 4.24 -6.70 29.00
C ASN A 44 5.37 -6.19 28.08
N GLU A 45 5.95 -5.03 28.37
CA GLU A 45 7.11 -4.45 27.65
C GLU A 45 8.37 -5.34 27.69
N GLN A 46 8.47 -6.27 28.65
CA GLN A 46 9.60 -7.18 28.81
C GLN A 46 9.54 -8.42 27.89
N GLU A 47 8.45 -8.65 27.17
CA GLU A 47 8.28 -9.80 26.25
C GLU A 47 8.71 -9.50 24.80
N VAL A 48 9.22 -8.29 24.52
CA VAL A 48 9.67 -7.94 23.16
C VAL A 48 10.91 -8.79 22.81
N GLU A 49 10.71 -9.79 21.97
CA GLU A 49 11.78 -10.65 21.47
C GLU A 49 12.58 -9.90 20.40
N TRP A 50 13.55 -9.10 20.82
CA TRP A 50 14.42 -8.30 19.95
C TRP A 50 15.31 -9.13 19.00
N ARG A 51 15.40 -10.45 19.20
CA ARG A 51 16.23 -11.36 18.40
C ARG A 51 15.43 -12.57 18.00
N LYS A 52 14.88 -12.61 16.77
CA LYS A 52 14.31 -13.84 16.21
C LYS A 52 15.42 -14.87 16.01
N ARG A 53 15.58 -15.77 16.97
CA ARG A 53 16.63 -16.81 16.97
C ARG A 53 16.43 -17.88 15.89
N ASP A 54 15.30 -17.84 15.19
CA ASP A 54 14.88 -18.85 14.21
C ASP A 54 15.22 -18.49 12.75
N ILE A 55 15.72 -17.27 12.48
CA ILE A 55 16.19 -16.89 11.14
C ILE A 55 17.67 -17.24 11.02
N TYR A 56 17.97 -18.39 10.41
CA TYR A 56 19.34 -18.84 10.17
C TYR A 56 19.93 -18.34 8.84
N ASP A 57 19.06 -17.99 7.88
CA ASP A 57 19.42 -17.52 6.55
C ASP A 57 18.43 -16.42 6.11
N ASP A 58 18.92 -15.42 5.39
CA ASP A 58 18.14 -14.24 5.00
C ASP A 58 17.66 -14.26 3.54
N THR A 59 17.76 -15.41 2.85
CA THR A 59 17.35 -15.54 1.44
C THR A 59 15.89 -15.12 1.23
N ALA A 60 14.97 -15.57 2.10
CA ALA A 60 13.54 -15.22 1.98
C ALA A 60 13.30 -13.72 2.16
N VAL A 61 13.92 -13.11 3.19
CA VAL A 61 13.83 -11.67 3.46
C VAL A 61 14.37 -10.84 2.30
N LYS A 62 15.55 -11.20 1.78
CA LYS A 62 16.17 -10.55 0.63
C LYS A 62 15.32 -10.72 -0.63
N ALA A 63 14.79 -11.91 -0.88
CA ALA A 63 13.96 -12.19 -2.05
C ALA A 63 12.69 -11.33 -2.06
N CYS A 64 11.97 -11.27 -0.93
CA CYS A 64 10.76 -10.44 -0.80
C CYS A 64 11.07 -8.95 -1.01
N ARG A 65 12.10 -8.42 -0.34
CA ARG A 65 12.50 -7.00 -0.49
C ARG A 65 12.91 -6.68 -1.92
N ARG A 66 13.66 -7.57 -2.58
CA ARG A 66 14.06 -7.40 -3.98
C ARG A 66 12.86 -7.41 -4.91
N LEU A 67 11.90 -8.32 -4.71
CA LEU A 67 10.68 -8.37 -5.51
C LEU A 67 9.87 -7.08 -5.35
N ALA A 68 9.63 -6.63 -4.11
CA ALA A 68 8.92 -5.39 -3.83
C ALA A 68 9.61 -4.16 -4.46
N ALA A 69 10.94 -4.04 -4.33
CA ALA A 69 11.70 -2.97 -4.95
C ALA A 69 11.63 -3.00 -6.49
N ASN A 70 11.63 -4.20 -7.09
CA ASN A 70 11.45 -4.35 -8.54
C ASN A 70 10.05 -3.92 -8.96
N LEU A 71 9.00 -4.31 -8.24
CA LEU A 71 7.63 -3.90 -8.53
C LEU A 71 7.49 -2.38 -8.46
N HIS A 72 7.98 -1.75 -7.39
CA HIS A 72 7.94 -0.31 -7.27
C HIS A 72 8.67 0.39 -8.44
N SER A 73 9.87 -0.08 -8.78
CA SER A 73 10.67 0.49 -9.87
C SER A 73 10.05 0.31 -11.26
N ASN A 74 9.23 -0.72 -11.47
CA ASN A 74 8.64 -1.02 -12.79
C ASN A 74 7.20 -0.50 -12.93
N LEU A 75 6.43 -0.44 -11.85
CA LEU A 75 5.00 -0.10 -11.89
C LEU A 75 4.74 1.36 -11.56
N THR A 76 5.38 1.89 -10.52
CA THR A 76 5.10 3.24 -10.01
C THR A 76 6.40 3.99 -9.70
N SER A 77 7.35 3.92 -10.63
CA SER A 77 8.65 4.59 -10.48
C SER A 77 8.47 6.09 -10.29
N PRO A 78 9.14 6.72 -9.31
CA PRO A 78 9.10 8.17 -9.15
C PRO A 78 9.72 8.91 -10.34
N ASN A 79 10.61 8.23 -11.08
CA ASN A 79 11.39 8.82 -12.17
C ASN A 79 10.69 8.72 -13.53
N THR A 80 9.49 8.15 -13.62
CA THR A 80 8.83 7.90 -14.90
C THR A 80 7.33 8.18 -14.80
N MET A 81 6.76 8.74 -15.86
CA MET A 81 5.31 8.84 -16.01
C MET A 81 4.76 7.44 -16.27
N TRP A 82 4.10 6.85 -15.27
CA TRP A 82 3.61 5.46 -15.33
C TRP A 82 2.11 5.34 -15.67
N PHE A 83 1.45 6.46 -16.00
CA PHE A 83 0.09 6.48 -16.51
C PHE A 83 -0.11 7.59 -17.54
N SER A 84 -1.15 7.47 -18.36
CA SER A 84 -1.61 8.52 -19.27
C SER A 84 -3.14 8.59 -19.24
N LEU A 85 -3.68 9.78 -19.45
CA LEU A 85 -5.12 10.00 -19.53
C LEU A 85 -5.53 10.09 -21.01
N ALA A 86 -6.71 9.56 -21.33
CA ALA A 86 -7.27 9.63 -22.68
C ALA A 86 -8.79 9.77 -22.60
N PHE A 87 -9.38 10.56 -23.50
CA PHE A 87 -10.82 10.60 -23.67
C PHE A 87 -11.33 9.25 -24.19
N ARG A 88 -12.54 8.87 -23.77
CA ARG A 88 -13.26 7.74 -24.39
C ARG A 88 -14.01 8.18 -25.64
N ASP A 89 -14.55 9.40 -25.60
CA ASP A 89 -15.24 10.06 -26.70
C ASP A 89 -14.26 10.32 -27.86
N GLU A 90 -14.67 10.00 -29.09
CA GLU A 90 -13.83 10.17 -30.28
C GLU A 90 -13.77 11.64 -30.73
N ASP A 91 -14.86 12.40 -30.56
CA ASP A 91 -14.90 13.81 -30.96
C ASP A 91 -13.91 14.65 -30.14
N LEU A 92 -13.74 14.29 -28.86
CA LEU A 92 -12.78 14.94 -27.95
C LEU A 92 -11.33 14.49 -28.14
N LYS A 93 -11.09 13.33 -28.78
CA LYS A 93 -9.73 12.89 -29.11
C LYS A 93 -9.14 13.68 -30.27
N ASP A 94 -9.98 14.05 -31.24
CA ASP A 94 -9.58 14.83 -32.39
C ASP A 94 -9.50 16.33 -32.07
N ASP A 95 -10.03 16.75 -30.92
CA ASP A 95 -9.85 18.09 -30.37
C ASP A 95 -8.48 18.22 -29.68
N GLN A 96 -7.61 19.03 -30.30
CA GLN A 96 -6.26 19.30 -29.82
C GLN A 96 -6.27 20.02 -28.45
N GLU A 97 -7.14 21.01 -28.25
CA GLU A 97 -7.18 21.80 -27.01
C GLU A 97 -7.62 20.92 -25.85
N ALA A 98 -8.63 20.07 -26.08
CA ALA A 98 -9.08 19.10 -25.09
C ALA A 98 -7.97 18.13 -24.69
N THR A 99 -7.24 17.59 -25.68
CA THR A 99 -6.17 16.62 -25.46
C THR A 99 -4.99 17.25 -24.71
N GLU A 100 -4.58 18.47 -25.07
CA GLU A 100 -3.52 19.22 -24.37
C GLU A 100 -3.89 19.48 -22.90
N TRP A 101 -5.15 19.86 -22.64
CA TRP A 101 -5.65 20.04 -21.28
C TRP A 101 -5.57 18.73 -20.47
N LEU A 102 -5.96 17.60 -21.07
CA LEU A 102 -5.96 16.31 -20.41
C LEU A 102 -4.54 15.80 -20.08
N GLU A 103 -3.59 16.03 -20.98
CA GLU A 103 -2.18 15.76 -20.73
C GLU A 103 -1.63 16.59 -19.57
N GLU A 104 -1.97 17.88 -19.53
CA GLU A 104 -1.58 18.79 -18.45
C GLU A 104 -2.20 18.37 -17.12
N SER A 105 -3.48 17.96 -17.11
CA SER A 105 -4.12 17.36 -15.93
C SER A 105 -3.37 16.12 -15.45
N GLY A 106 -2.99 15.22 -16.37
CA GLY A 106 -2.21 14.02 -16.03
C GLY A 106 -0.86 14.35 -15.39
N LYS A 107 -0.13 15.34 -15.93
CA LYS A 107 1.14 15.82 -15.36
C LYS A 107 0.94 16.41 -13.96
N ARG A 108 -0.13 17.18 -13.74
CA ARG A 108 -0.46 17.73 -12.41
C ARG A 108 -0.78 16.64 -11.40
N THR A 109 -1.54 15.62 -11.79
CA THR A 109 -1.82 14.46 -10.94
C THR A 109 -0.54 13.71 -10.57
N HIS A 110 0.33 13.43 -11.55
CA HIS A 110 1.61 12.75 -11.28
C HIS A 110 2.49 13.57 -10.36
N ARG A 111 2.58 14.88 -10.60
CA ARG A 111 3.31 15.81 -9.74
C ARG A 111 2.79 15.82 -8.31
N ALA A 112 1.47 15.85 -8.11
CA ALA A 112 0.87 15.78 -6.77
C ALA A 112 1.27 14.48 -6.03
N LEU A 113 1.30 13.35 -6.74
CA LEU A 113 1.79 12.09 -6.16
C LEU A 113 3.28 12.16 -5.80
N GLN A 114 4.12 12.78 -6.63
CA GLN A 114 5.56 12.92 -6.35
C GLN A 114 5.87 13.89 -5.21
N GLU A 115 5.05 14.92 -5.02
CA GLU A 115 5.18 15.89 -3.92
C GLU A 115 4.66 15.34 -2.58
N SER A 116 3.81 14.32 -2.61
CA SER A 116 3.30 13.60 -1.43
C SER A 116 4.23 12.49 -0.90
N ASN A 117 3.83 11.83 0.19
CA ASN A 117 4.49 10.62 0.70
C ASN A 117 4.15 9.32 -0.09
N PHE A 118 3.43 9.40 -1.22
CA PHE A 118 3.01 8.24 -2.02
C PHE A 118 4.12 7.21 -2.27
N ASN A 119 5.31 7.67 -2.68
CA ASN A 119 6.43 6.77 -3.00
C ASN A 119 6.88 5.96 -1.78
N LEU A 120 6.85 6.55 -0.58
CA LEU A 120 7.22 5.85 0.64
C LEU A 120 6.17 4.79 0.98
N GLU A 121 4.90 5.18 0.99
CA GLU A 121 3.79 4.31 1.37
C GLU A 121 3.56 3.19 0.34
N MET A 122 3.73 3.46 -0.95
CA MET A 122 3.66 2.41 -1.97
C MET A 122 4.81 1.43 -1.91
N ALA A 123 6.02 1.85 -1.52
CA ALA A 123 7.14 0.92 -1.31
C ALA A 123 6.81 -0.07 -0.18
N GLU A 124 6.19 0.42 0.89
CA GLU A 124 5.65 -0.38 1.97
C GLU A 124 4.53 -1.30 1.45
N GLY A 125 3.54 -0.76 0.73
CA GLY A 125 2.43 -1.53 0.17
C GLY A 125 2.86 -2.66 -0.76
N TYR A 126 3.88 -2.47 -1.61
CA TYR A 126 4.45 -3.57 -2.42
C TYR A 126 5.12 -4.64 -1.57
N THR A 127 5.68 -4.28 -0.42
CA THR A 127 6.24 -5.26 0.51
C THR A 127 5.12 -6.09 1.13
N ASP A 128 4.02 -5.47 1.57
CA ASP A 128 2.82 -6.17 2.06
C ASP A 128 2.19 -7.08 1.00
N MET A 129 2.12 -6.60 -0.24
CA MET A 129 1.62 -7.38 -1.36
C MET A 129 2.50 -8.60 -1.65
N CYS A 130 3.83 -8.48 -1.55
CA CYS A 130 4.75 -9.60 -1.76
C CYS A 130 4.79 -10.58 -0.57
N SER A 131 4.50 -10.12 0.64
CA SER A 131 4.49 -10.95 1.84
C SER A 131 3.11 -11.53 2.11
N PHE A 132 2.17 -10.71 2.54
CA PHE A 132 0.86 -11.15 3.02
C PHE A 132 -0.16 -11.37 1.90
N ALA A 133 0.21 -11.05 0.65
CA ALA A 133 -0.65 -11.08 -0.53
C ALA A 133 -1.86 -10.15 -0.44
N THR A 134 -1.79 -9.17 0.46
CA THR A 134 -2.80 -8.13 0.68
C THR A 134 -2.07 -6.82 0.93
N THR A 135 -2.66 -5.72 0.48
CA THR A 135 -2.19 -4.36 0.78
C THR A 135 -3.37 -3.43 0.68
N THR A 136 -3.46 -2.47 1.59
CA THR A 136 -4.42 -1.37 1.53
C THR A 136 -3.65 -0.06 1.57
N LEU A 137 -3.93 0.82 0.62
CA LEU A 137 -3.45 2.19 0.64
C LEU A 137 -4.63 3.11 0.90
N ILE A 138 -4.52 3.93 1.94
CA ILE A 138 -5.50 4.97 2.27
C ILE A 138 -4.95 6.29 1.74
N GLU A 139 -5.79 7.06 1.06
CA GLU A 139 -5.49 8.42 0.58
C GLU A 139 -6.40 9.40 1.30
N GLU A 140 -5.81 10.40 1.94
CA GLU A 140 -6.53 11.46 2.65
C GLU A 140 -5.98 12.82 2.23
N VAL A 141 -6.84 13.84 2.24
CA VAL A 141 -6.39 15.23 2.10
C VAL A 141 -5.76 15.69 3.41
N GLU A 142 -4.66 16.44 3.35
CA GLU A 142 -3.99 16.91 4.57
C GLU A 142 -4.84 17.90 5.38
N ASN A 143 -5.73 18.64 4.70
CA ASN A 143 -6.65 19.59 5.30
C ASN A 143 -8.00 19.54 4.57
N GLU A 144 -9.10 19.52 5.33
CA GLU A 144 -10.47 19.45 4.79
C GLU A 144 -10.97 20.78 4.22
N THR A 145 -10.40 21.90 4.65
CA THR A 145 -10.90 23.25 4.34
C THR A 145 -10.09 23.93 3.24
N ASP A 146 -8.76 23.84 3.31
CA ASP A 146 -7.83 24.41 2.33
C ASP A 146 -6.97 23.30 1.71
N TRP A 147 -6.62 23.43 0.43
CA TRP A 147 -5.74 22.47 -0.22
C TRP A 147 -4.30 22.63 0.28
N ASP A 148 -3.78 21.64 1.00
CA ASP A 148 -2.39 21.58 1.48
C ASP A 148 -1.61 20.39 0.90
N GLY A 149 -2.31 19.38 0.37
CA GLY A 149 -1.70 18.20 -0.22
C GLY A 149 -2.53 16.94 0.01
N ILE A 150 -1.92 15.81 -0.32
CA ILE A 150 -2.48 14.48 -0.11
C ILE A 150 -1.48 13.66 0.70
N ASN A 151 -2.00 12.90 1.65
CA ASN A 151 -1.24 11.99 2.49
C ASN A 151 -1.72 10.56 2.27
N PHE A 152 -0.78 9.65 2.15
CA PHE A 152 -1.02 8.23 2.00
C PHE A 152 -0.70 7.50 3.29
N GLN A 153 -1.35 6.36 3.51
CA GLN A 153 -1.01 5.42 4.57
C GLN A 153 -1.17 3.99 4.07
N ALA A 154 -0.08 3.22 4.08
CA ALA A 154 -0.10 1.79 3.83
C ALA A 154 -0.52 1.04 5.10
N VAL A 155 -1.47 0.13 4.94
CA VAL A 155 -1.96 -0.76 5.99
C VAL A 155 -1.79 -2.20 5.51
N PRO A 156 -0.94 -3.00 6.21
CA PRO A 156 -0.79 -4.43 5.97
C PRO A 156 -2.08 -5.25 6.21
#